data_AF-A0A6B3HF82-F1
#
_entry.id   AF-A0A6B3HF82-F1
#
_cell.length_a   1.000
_cell.length_b   1.000
_cell.length_c   1.000
_cell.angle_alpha   90.00
_cell.angle_beta   90.00
_cell.angle_gamma   90.00
#
_symmetry.space_group_name_H-M   'P 1'
#
loop_
_entity.id
_entity.type
_entity.pdbx_description
1 polymer ?
#
loop_
_entity_poly.entity_id
_entity_poly.type
_entity_poly.pdbx_seq_one_letter_code
_entity_poly.pdbx_strand_id
1 'polypeptide(L)'
;MSATPPSGRDDQRDVPGRIMSGEMAEQPAMLRRILEQGAPRIHEVAAEIAARKPRFVLLTARGTSDNAALYAKYLLEIRLGLPCGLASMSTTTAYGAEPDLR
;
A
#
# COMPACT_ATOMS: atom_id res chain seq x y z
N MET A 1 -59.77 8.12 -3.75
CA MET A 1 -58.63 7.18 -3.77
C MET A 1 -57.55 7.76 -4.65
N SER A 2 -56.40 8.13 -4.10
CA SER A 2 -55.15 8.15 -4.85
C SER A 2 -54.01 8.10 -3.85
N ALA A 3 -53.46 6.91 -3.66
CA ALA A 3 -52.26 6.70 -2.87
C ALA A 3 -51.06 7.06 -3.74
N THR A 4 -50.28 8.04 -3.32
CA THR A 4 -48.98 8.39 -3.92
C THR A 4 -48.06 7.16 -3.81
N PRO A 5 -47.43 6.69 -4.91
CA PRO A 5 -46.52 5.55 -4.83
C PRO A 5 -45.25 5.99 -4.08
N PRO A 6 -44.64 5.11 -3.26
CA PRO A 6 -43.39 5.43 -2.60
C PRO A 6 -42.29 5.65 -3.65
N SER A 7 -41.60 6.79 -3.55
CA SER A 7 -40.47 7.13 -4.41
C SER A 7 -39.32 6.17 -4.15
N GLY A 8 -39.19 5.15 -5.01
CA GLY A 8 -38.14 4.13 -5.00
C GLY A 8 -36.75 4.64 -5.39
N ARG A 9 -36.27 5.69 -4.73
CA ARG A 9 -34.92 6.23 -4.89
C ARG A 9 -34.24 6.39 -3.53
N ASP A 10 -34.12 5.30 -2.77
CA ASP A 10 -33.21 5.31 -1.62
C ASP A 10 -32.56 3.95 -1.27
N ASP A 11 -33.04 2.84 -1.83
CA ASP A 11 -32.73 1.50 -1.30
C ASP A 11 -31.35 0.92 -1.69
N GLN A 12 -30.55 1.64 -2.51
CA GLN A 12 -29.22 1.13 -2.91
C GLN A 12 -28.07 1.64 -2.03
N ARG A 13 -28.27 2.72 -1.26
CA ARG A 13 -27.16 3.35 -0.50
C ARG A 13 -26.71 2.58 0.74
N ASP A 14 -27.57 1.70 1.27
CA ASP A 14 -27.37 1.07 2.58
C ASP A 14 -26.89 -0.38 2.56
N VAL A 15 -26.49 -0.95 1.41
CA VAL A 15 -25.95 -2.31 1.38
C VAL A 15 -24.57 -2.34 2.07
N PRO A 16 -24.41 -3.07 3.21
CA PRO A 16 -23.13 -3.16 3.89
C PRO A 16 -22.03 -3.71 2.97
N GLY A 17 -20.85 -3.10 3.01
CA GLY A 17 -19.71 -3.55 2.19
C GLY A 17 -19.74 -3.11 0.72
N ARG A 18 -20.74 -2.33 0.27
CA ARG A 18 -20.81 -1.81 -1.11
C ARG A 18 -19.57 -0.98 -1.49
N ILE A 19 -19.07 -0.16 -0.57
CA ILE A 19 -17.87 0.66 -0.82
C ILE A 19 -16.64 -0.25 -0.96
N MET A 20 -16.43 -1.16 -0.01
CA MET A 20 -15.31 -2.11 -0.03
C MET A 20 -15.30 -2.96 -1.31
N SER A 21 -16.46 -3.48 -1.75
CA SER A 21 -16.53 -4.28 -2.98
C SER A 21 -16.25 -3.44 -4.23
N GLY A 22 -16.70 -2.18 -4.25
CA GLY A 22 -16.35 -1.20 -5.28
C GLY A 22 -14.84 -0.97 -5.35
N GLU A 23 -14.21 -0.64 -4.22
CA GLU A 23 -12.76 -0.42 -4.11
C GLU A 23 -11.94 -1.65 -4.54
N MET A 24 -12.38 -2.86 -4.16
CA MET A 24 -11.74 -4.11 -4.57
C MET A 24 -11.84 -4.33 -6.09
N ALA A 25 -12.98 -3.98 -6.70
CA ALA A 25 -13.18 -4.11 -8.14
C ALA A 25 -12.29 -3.17 -8.95
N GLU A 26 -11.80 -2.07 -8.36
CA GLU A 26 -10.87 -1.13 -9.02
C GLU A 26 -9.42 -1.66 -9.09
N GLN A 27 -9.04 -2.61 -8.22
CA GLN A 27 -7.66 -3.07 -8.09
C GLN A 27 -7.03 -3.56 -9.41
N PRO A 28 -7.70 -4.37 -10.26
CA PRO A 28 -7.09 -4.84 -11.50
C PRO A 28 -6.76 -3.71 -12.49
N ALA A 29 -7.63 -2.70 -12.58
CA ALA A 29 -7.41 -1.55 -13.44
C ALA A 29 -6.27 -0.68 -12.89
N MET A 30 -6.22 -0.48 -11.57
CA MET A 30 -5.15 0.26 -10.92
C MET A 30 -3.78 -0.41 -11.10
N LEU A 31 -3.69 -1.72 -10.89
CA LEU A 31 -2.45 -2.49 -11.08
C LEU A 31 -1.96 -2.41 -12.52
N ARG A 32 -2.85 -2.52 -13.50
CA ARG A 32 -2.51 -2.34 -14.92
C ARG A 32 -1.93 -0.97 -15.20
N ARG A 33 -2.57 0.09 -14.67
CA ARG A 33 -2.08 1.46 -14.80
C ARG A 33 -0.68 1.63 -14.21
N ILE A 34 -0.40 1.03 -13.05
CA ILE A 34 0.94 1.06 -12.44
C ILE A 34 1.97 0.40 -13.37
N LEU A 35 1.65 -0.75 -13.95
CA LEU A 35 2.56 -1.47 -14.85
C LEU A 35 2.80 -0.74 -16.17
N GLU A 36 1.75 -0.18 -16.78
CA GLU A 36 1.83 0.46 -18.09
C GLU A 36 2.41 1.89 -18.01
N GLN A 37 2.06 2.64 -16.97
CA GLN A 37 2.33 4.08 -16.88
C GLN A 37 3.29 4.43 -15.74
N GLY A 38 3.26 3.67 -14.64
CA GLY A 38 4.11 3.91 -13.46
C GLY A 38 5.50 3.29 -13.55
N ALA A 39 5.65 2.19 -14.31
CA ALA A 39 6.89 1.42 -14.37
C ALA A 39 8.14 2.24 -14.77
N PRO A 40 8.10 3.17 -15.75
CA PRO A 40 9.28 3.96 -16.10
C PRO A 40 9.85 4.74 -14.91
N ARG A 41 8.98 5.43 -14.16
CA ARG A 41 9.40 6.22 -12.99
C ARG A 41 9.90 5.34 -11.85
N ILE A 42 9.29 4.18 -11.64
CA ILE A 42 9.75 3.20 -10.64
C ILE A 42 11.15 2.70 -11.00
N HIS A 43 11.43 2.40 -12.27
CA HIS A 43 12.75 1.96 -12.72
C HIS A 43 13.83 3.03 -12.56
N GLU A 44 13.52 4.30 -12.83
CA GLU A 44 14.45 5.42 -12.60
C GLU A 44 14.89 5.48 -11.13
N VAL A 45 13.93 5.46 -10.20
CA VAL A 45 14.23 5.49 -8.76
C VAL A 45 14.97 4.23 -8.32
N ALA A 46 14.58 3.06 -8.84
CA ALA A 46 15.26 1.80 -8.53
C ALA A 46 16.72 1.81 -8.98
N ALA A 47 17.04 2.36 -10.15
CA ALA A 47 18.40 2.49 -10.65
C ALA A 47 19.25 3.40 -9.76
N GLU A 48 18.70 4.53 -9.31
CA GLU A 48 19.39 5.43 -8.38
C GLU A 48 19.66 4.78 -7.01
N ILE A 49 18.72 3.99 -6.50
CA ILE A 49 18.90 3.24 -5.24
C ILE A 49 19.97 2.17 -5.43
N ALA A 50 19.91 1.40 -6.52
CA ALA A 50 20.86 0.33 -6.80
C ALA A 50 22.30 0.86 -6.97
N ALA A 51 22.47 2.03 -7.60
CA ALA A 51 23.77 2.68 -7.76
C ALA A 51 24.48 2.99 -6.42
N ARG A 52 23.71 3.20 -5.35
CA ARG A 52 24.22 3.43 -3.99
C ARG A 52 24.66 2.15 -3.26
N LYS A 53 24.43 0.97 -3.86
CA LYS A 53 24.81 -0.35 -3.32
C LYS A 53 24.39 -0.55 -1.85
N PRO A 54 23.08 -0.46 -1.54
CA PRO A 54 22.60 -0.61 -0.18
C PRO A 54 22.97 -1.99 0.38
N ARG A 55 23.34 -2.02 1.67
CA ARG A 55 23.74 -3.25 2.37
C ARG A 55 22.57 -3.99 3.01
N PHE A 56 21.46 -3.28 3.24
CA PHE A 56 20.24 -3.78 3.83
C PHE A 56 19.08 -2.86 3.46
N VAL A 57 17.85 -3.30 3.73
CA VAL A 57 16.64 -2.50 3.59
C VAL A 57 15.93 -2.41 4.94
N LEU A 58 15.44 -1.23 5.29
CA LEU A 58 14.60 -1.02 6.46
C LEU A 58 13.26 -0.44 5.97
N LEU A 59 12.18 -1.18 6.17
CA LEU A 59 10.83 -0.75 5.80
C LEU A 59 10.11 -0.21 7.03
N THR A 60 9.27 0.80 6.85
CA THR A 60 8.47 1.37 7.94
C THR A 60 7.04 1.61 7.46
N ALA A 61 6.07 1.18 8.26
CA ALA A 61 4.66 1.24 7.93
C ALA A 61 3.80 1.22 9.22
N ARG A 62 2.47 1.29 9.06
CA ARG A 62 1.48 1.03 10.12
C ARG A 62 0.23 0.37 9.55
N GLY A 63 -0.34 -0.58 10.27
CA GLY A 63 -1.65 -1.15 9.97
C GLY A 63 -1.63 -2.02 8.72
N THR A 64 -2.58 -1.83 7.79
CA THR A 64 -2.62 -2.62 6.54
C THR A 64 -1.35 -2.48 5.71
N SER A 65 -0.66 -1.34 5.79
CA SER A 65 0.63 -1.13 5.14
C SER A 65 1.76 -1.99 5.74
N ASP A 66 1.67 -2.41 7.00
CA ASP A 66 2.65 -3.33 7.58
C ASP A 66 2.60 -4.71 6.92
N ASN A 67 1.41 -5.16 6.50
CA ASN A 67 1.28 -6.41 5.75
C ASN A 67 1.97 -6.30 4.38
N ALA A 68 1.87 -5.15 3.71
CA ALA A 68 2.58 -4.89 2.46
C ALA A 68 4.11 -4.82 2.68
N ALA A 69 4.55 -4.18 3.76
CA ALA A 69 5.96 -4.13 4.14
C ALA A 69 6.51 -5.53 4.47
N LEU A 70 5.74 -6.36 5.17
CA LEU A 70 6.10 -7.74 5.45
C LEU A 70 6.24 -8.57 4.17
N TYR A 71 5.30 -8.44 3.22
CA TYR A 71 5.44 -9.07 1.90
C TYR A 71 6.70 -8.59 1.17
N ALA A 72 6.94 -7.27 1.15
CA ALA A 72 8.12 -6.69 0.51
C ALA A 72 9.43 -7.19 1.14
N LYS A 73 9.48 -7.37 2.46
CA LYS A 73 10.64 -7.95 3.17
C LYS A 73 11.03 -9.31 2.57
N TYR A 74 10.08 -10.23 2.44
CA TYR A 74 10.33 -11.53 1.81
C TYR A 74 10.76 -11.39 0.36
N LEU A 75 10.09 -10.54 -0.41
CA LEU A 75 10.41 -10.35 -1.82
C LEU A 75 11.85 -9.84 -2.00
N LEU A 76 12.27 -8.87 -1.21
CA LEU A 76 13.62 -8.28 -1.25
C LEU A 76 14.68 -9.29 -0.81
N GLU A 77 14.44 -10.03 0.27
CA GLU A 77 15.36 -11.07 0.75
C GLU A 77 15.53 -12.19 -0.27
N ILE A 78 14.43 -12.66 -0.88
CA ILE A 78 14.46 -13.75 -1.86
C ILE A 78 15.10 -13.30 -3.18
N ARG A 79 14.74 -12.12 -3.68
CA ARG A 79 15.14 -11.70 -5.05
C ARG A 79 16.47 -10.95 -5.09
N LEU A 80 16.79 -10.20 -4.04
CA LEU A 80 17.99 -9.37 -3.98
C LEU A 80 19.04 -9.89 -3.01
N GLY A 81 18.70 -10.85 -2.14
CA GLY A 81 19.62 -11.38 -1.13
C GLY A 81 20.01 -10.35 -0.06
N LEU A 82 19.30 -9.22 0.04
CA LEU A 82 19.58 -8.16 1.00
C LEU A 82 18.83 -8.43 2.30
N PRO A 83 19.50 -8.38 3.47
CA PRO A 83 18.81 -8.37 4.76
C PRO A 83 17.76 -7.26 4.80
N CYS A 84 16.54 -7.59 5.24
CA CYS A 84 15.45 -6.62 5.32
C CYS A 84 14.80 -6.61 6.71
N GLY A 85 14.69 -5.43 7.31
CA GLY A 85 14.06 -5.21 8.62
C GLY A 85 12.77 -4.40 8.53
N LEU A 86 11.98 -4.44 9.62
CA LEU A 86 10.82 -3.56 9.83
C LEU A 86 11.11 -2.62 11.00
N ALA A 87 10.97 -1.31 10.78
CA ALA A 87 11.02 -0.31 11.82
C ALA A 87 9.61 0.00 12.34
N SER A 88 9.46 0.08 13.66
CA SER A 88 8.20 0.43 14.30
C SER A 88 7.99 1.95 14.28
N MET A 89 7.11 2.48 13.43
CA MET A 89 6.87 3.93 13.33
C MET A 89 6.58 4.62 14.66
N SER A 90 5.93 3.93 15.60
CA SER A 90 5.60 4.47 16.91
C SER A 90 6.83 4.89 17.72
N THR A 91 8.00 4.26 17.52
CA THR A 91 9.22 4.63 18.26
C THR A 91 9.61 6.08 17.99
N THR A 92 9.54 6.54 16.74
CA THR A 92 9.79 7.93 16.38
C THR A 92 8.59 8.83 16.68
N THR A 93 7.36 8.43 16.31
CA THR A 93 6.21 9.35 16.39
C THR A 93 5.62 9.51 17.80
N ALA A 94 5.65 8.46 18.62
CA ALA A 94 5.02 8.45 19.95
C ALA A 94 6.04 8.52 21.08
N TYR A 95 7.24 7.97 20.87
CA TYR A 95 8.28 7.89 21.90
C TYR A 95 9.48 8.81 21.64
N GLY A 96 9.51 9.55 20.52
CA GLY A 96 10.56 10.53 20.22
C GLY A 96 11.94 9.92 19.98
N ALA A 97 12.02 8.64 19.62
CA ALA A 97 13.29 7.99 19.33
C ALA A 97 13.89 8.50 18.00
N GLU A 98 15.21 8.73 18.01
CA GLU A 98 16.01 9.09 16.83
C GLU A 98 16.93 7.91 16.46
N PRO A 99 16.55 7.06 15.49
CA PRO A 99 17.37 5.92 15.09
C PRO A 99 18.69 6.38 14.46
N ASP A 100 19.82 5.84 14.94
CA ASP A 100 21.11 6.00 14.26
C ASP A 100 21.21 4.98 13.12
N LEU A 101 21.19 5.49 11.89
CA LEU A 101 21.21 4.69 10.64
C LEU A 101 22.47 4.93 9.82
N ARG A 102 23.50 5.54 10.40
CA ARG A 102 24.78 5.81 9.74
C ARG A 102 25.61 4.54 9.53
#